data_AF-A0A9X1LAP2-F1
#
_entry.id   AF-A0A9X1LAP2-F1
#
_cell.length_a   1.000
_cell.length_b   1.000
_cell.length_c   1.000
_cell.angle_alpha   90.00
_cell.angle_beta   90.00
_cell.angle_gamma   90.00
#
_symmetry.space_group_name_H-M   'P 1'
#
loop_
_entity.id
_entity.type
_entity.pdbx_description
1 polymer ?
#
loop_
_entity_poly.entity_id
_entity_poly.type
_entity_poly.pdbx_seq_one_letter_code
_entity_poly.pdbx_strand_id
1 'polypeptide(L)'
;MHENNQQETSTAFNAAEIGALAHLYRGELYRSTIWRTRLDATTNWAVVSTGLALSLTFSSASASPLPLLLVGLLVAVFLHTEARRYRFFDFWRVRAHILETQFFGPILQGRGVQVGNGWNTILHEDYQRPRLHITYPDALGRRLRRNYGWIFAIQAAAYLGKLLIHPEPIGSLDAFWLRATVGPVPGQLVLLAGLVFHAGWIVLAIVTLRSGRGRGQSRTLPETDRVLELARKAA
;
A
#
# COMPACT_ATOMS: atom_id res chain seq x y z
N MET A 1 -15.92 42.43 -44.70
CA MET A 1 -16.31 42.02 -43.34
C MET A 1 -15.25 41.07 -42.83
N HIS A 2 -14.33 41.59 -42.02
CA HIS A 2 -13.28 40.79 -41.37
C HIS A 2 -13.84 40.29 -40.03
N GLU A 3 -14.25 39.02 -39.96
CA GLU A 3 -14.40 38.35 -38.68
C GLU A 3 -13.02 37.89 -38.23
N ASN A 4 -12.38 38.75 -37.42
CA ASN A 4 -11.26 38.37 -36.57
C ASN A 4 -11.78 37.35 -35.55
N ASN A 5 -11.68 36.07 -35.89
CA ASN A 5 -11.86 35.00 -34.92
C ASN A 5 -10.60 34.98 -34.05
N GLN A 6 -10.59 35.84 -33.03
CA GLN A 6 -9.67 35.74 -31.91
C GLN A 6 -10.00 34.42 -31.20
N GLN A 7 -9.38 33.33 -31.65
CA GLN A 7 -9.14 32.20 -30.78
C GLN A 7 -8.30 32.74 -29.64
N GLU A 8 -8.94 32.97 -28.49
CA GLU A 8 -8.28 33.19 -27.21
C GLU A 8 -7.31 32.01 -26.99
N THR A 9 -6.06 32.19 -27.40
CA THR A 9 -4.95 31.30 -27.07
C THR A 9 -4.79 31.38 -25.56
N SER A 10 -5.38 30.40 -24.88
CA SER A 10 -5.35 30.21 -23.43
C SER A 10 -3.95 30.54 -22.91
N THR A 11 -3.86 31.47 -21.96
CA THR A 11 -2.65 31.94 -21.28
C THR A 11 -1.58 30.85 -21.17
N ALA A 12 -0.63 30.88 -22.11
CA ALA A 12 0.52 30.00 -22.10
C ALA A 12 1.37 30.40 -20.90
N PHE A 13 1.63 29.47 -19.98
CA PHE A 13 2.56 29.70 -18.88
C PHE A 13 3.85 30.33 -19.42
N ASN A 14 4.28 31.45 -18.85
CA ASN A 14 5.51 32.10 -19.26
C ASN A 14 6.74 31.26 -18.82
N ALA A 15 7.93 31.63 -19.30
CA ALA A 15 9.15 30.86 -19.00
C ALA A 15 9.44 30.74 -17.50
N ALA A 16 9.15 31.78 -16.70
CA ALA A 16 9.34 31.74 -15.25
C ALA A 16 8.34 30.80 -14.57
N GLU A 17 7.08 30.80 -15.00
CA GLU A 17 6.04 29.88 -14.52
C GLU A 17 6.33 28.42 -14.89
N ILE A 18 6.80 28.18 -16.12
CA ILE A 18 7.29 26.85 -16.56
C ILE A 18 8.46 26.41 -15.67
N GLY A 19 9.40 27.31 -15.38
CA GLY A 19 10.49 27.05 -14.43
C GLY A 19 9.97 26.69 -13.04
N ALA A 20 9.02 27.45 -12.50
CA ALA A 20 8.40 27.18 -11.21
C ALA A 20 7.69 25.82 -11.17
N LEU A 21 6.95 25.45 -12.22
CA LEU A 21 6.31 24.14 -12.36
C LEU A 21 7.32 23.00 -12.45
N ALA A 22 8.46 23.19 -13.13
CA ALA A 22 9.54 22.22 -13.15
C ALA A 22 10.16 22.01 -11.75
N HIS A 23 10.31 23.07 -10.96
CA HIS A 23 10.75 22.97 -9.56
C HIS A 23 9.70 22.30 -8.68
N LEU A 24 8.41 22.59 -8.87
CA LEU A 24 7.32 21.92 -8.18
C LEU A 24 7.36 20.41 -8.47
N TYR A 25 7.46 20.02 -9.74
CA TYR A 25 7.60 18.62 -10.15
C TYR A 25 8.78 17.92 -9.47
N ARG A 26 9.95 18.56 -9.45
CA ARG A 26 11.13 18.03 -8.75
C ARG A 26 10.86 17.83 -7.25
N GLY A 27 10.15 18.76 -6.62
CA GLY A 27 9.72 18.65 -5.23
C GLY A 27 8.78 17.46 -4.99
N GLU A 28 7.81 17.25 -5.89
CA GLU A 28 6.86 16.12 -5.82
C GLU A 28 7.54 14.76 -6.04
N LEU A 29 8.47 14.67 -6.99
CA LEU A 29 9.31 13.48 -7.18
C LEU A 29 10.18 13.19 -5.95
N TYR A 30 10.83 14.22 -5.39
CA TYR A 30 11.69 14.07 -4.21
C TYR A 30 10.89 13.53 -3.01
N ARG A 31 9.70 14.10 -2.75
CA ARG A 31 8.79 13.59 -1.72
C ARG A 31 8.39 12.14 -2.00
N SER A 32 8.01 11.82 -3.24
CA SER A 32 7.64 10.47 -3.64
C SER A 32 8.76 9.45 -3.38
N THR A 33 10.02 9.81 -3.68
CA THR A 33 11.19 8.98 -3.41
C THR A 33 11.41 8.76 -1.91
N ILE A 34 11.37 9.82 -1.10
CA ILE A 34 11.50 9.69 0.37
C ILE A 34 10.41 8.79 0.95
N TRP A 35 9.17 8.98 0.52
CA TRP A 35 8.05 8.18 0.99
C TRP A 35 8.14 6.73 0.55
N ARG A 36 8.66 6.45 -0.66
CA ARG A 36 8.97 5.08 -1.10
C ARG A 36 9.98 4.41 -0.17
N THR A 37 11.10 5.06 0.15
CA THR A 37 12.10 4.50 1.06
C THR A 37 11.53 4.19 2.45
N ARG A 38 10.64 5.05 2.97
CA ARG A 38 9.97 4.83 4.27
C ARG A 38 8.96 3.67 4.25
N LEU A 39 8.40 3.34 3.09
CA LEU A 39 7.55 2.16 2.90
C LEU A 39 8.40 0.89 2.85
N ASP A 40 9.51 0.91 2.13
CA ASP A 40 10.37 -0.27 2.00
C ASP A 40 10.98 -0.67 3.35
N ALA A 41 11.29 0.31 4.22
CA ALA A 41 11.79 0.06 5.57
C ALA A 41 10.87 -0.82 6.43
N THR A 42 9.54 -0.62 6.41
CA THR A 42 8.59 -1.41 7.25
C THR A 42 8.45 -2.85 6.77
N THR A 43 8.48 -3.08 5.46
CA THR A 43 8.50 -4.44 4.91
C THR A 43 9.84 -5.13 5.24
N ASN A 44 10.97 -4.41 5.11
CA ASN A 44 12.29 -4.96 5.45
C ASN A 44 12.37 -5.40 6.92
N TRP A 45 11.90 -4.57 7.85
CA TRP A 45 11.86 -4.94 9.27
C TRP A 45 10.93 -6.13 9.55
N ALA A 46 9.81 -6.24 8.83
CA ALA A 46 8.93 -7.40 8.93
C ALA A 46 9.62 -8.71 8.47
N VAL A 47 10.39 -8.65 7.39
CA VAL A 47 11.18 -9.80 6.91
C VAL A 47 12.28 -10.17 7.91
N VAL A 48 13.03 -9.19 8.40
CA VAL A 48 14.11 -9.41 9.38
C VAL A 48 13.58 -9.99 10.68
N SER A 49 12.49 -9.44 11.23
CA SER A 49 11.90 -9.97 12.47
C SER A 49 11.37 -11.40 12.27
N THR A 50 10.78 -11.69 11.11
CA THR A 50 10.32 -13.05 10.77
C THR A 50 11.49 -14.02 10.67
N GLY A 51 12.60 -13.63 10.03
CA GLY A 51 13.83 -14.43 9.97
C GLY A 51 14.38 -14.74 11.36
N LEU A 52 14.44 -13.74 12.25
CA LEU A 52 14.86 -13.94 13.64
C LEU A 52 13.93 -14.92 14.38
N ALA A 53 12.61 -14.77 14.23
CA ALA A 53 11.64 -15.66 14.86
C ALA A 53 11.74 -17.10 14.35
N LEU A 54 11.99 -17.30 13.05
CA LEU A 54 12.27 -18.60 12.47
C LEU A 54 13.53 -19.21 13.09
N SER A 55 14.64 -18.47 13.13
CA SER A 55 15.90 -18.94 13.72
C SER A 55 15.74 -19.35 15.18
N LEU A 56 15.01 -18.56 15.98
CA LEU A 56 14.74 -18.89 17.39
C LEU A 56 13.88 -20.15 17.53
N THR A 57 12.82 -20.25 16.72
CA THR A 57 11.85 -21.36 16.76
C THR A 57 12.46 -22.68 16.30
N PHE A 58 13.38 -22.64 15.34
CA PHE A 58 14.05 -23.82 14.78
C PHE A 58 15.47 -24.04 15.34
N SER A 59 15.88 -23.28 16.35
CA SER A 59 17.21 -23.42 16.99
C SER A 59 17.45 -24.80 17.59
N SER A 60 16.39 -25.47 18.05
CA SER A 60 16.42 -26.87 18.51
C SER A 60 15.04 -27.50 18.36
N ALA A 61 14.98 -28.84 18.45
CA ALA A 61 13.72 -29.58 18.44
C ALA A 61 12.78 -29.16 19.60
N SER A 62 13.33 -28.88 20.78
CA SER A 62 12.58 -28.47 21.99
C SER A 62 12.28 -26.96 22.06
N ALA A 63 12.81 -26.15 21.15
CA ALA A 63 12.56 -24.71 21.14
C ALA A 63 11.07 -24.38 20.94
N SER A 64 10.60 -23.35 21.65
CA SER A 64 9.20 -22.92 21.63
C SER A 64 8.77 -22.39 20.26
N PRO A 65 7.54 -22.68 19.79
CA PRO A 65 6.96 -22.08 18.58
C PRO A 65 6.43 -20.65 18.80
N LEU A 66 6.43 -20.16 20.05
CA LEU A 66 5.89 -18.85 20.42
C LEU A 66 6.47 -17.65 19.64
N PRO A 67 7.78 -17.58 19.32
CA PRO A 67 8.31 -16.46 18.55
C PRO A 67 7.60 -16.24 17.21
N LEU A 68 7.16 -17.31 16.53
CA LEU A 68 6.40 -17.21 15.28
C LEU A 68 5.00 -16.59 15.47
N LEU A 69 4.36 -16.83 16.61
CA LEU A 69 3.06 -16.20 16.90
C LEU A 69 3.23 -14.70 17.18
N LEU A 70 4.21 -14.35 18.02
CA LEU A 70 4.48 -12.96 18.38
C LEU A 70 4.91 -12.13 17.17
N VAL A 71 5.76 -12.69 16.31
CA VAL A 71 6.18 -11.98 15.10
C VAL A 71 5.03 -11.80 14.13
N GLY A 72 4.06 -12.71 14.06
CA GLY A 72 2.84 -12.52 13.27
C GLY A 72 2.07 -11.26 13.66
N LEU A 73 1.93 -11.02 14.96
CA LEU A 73 1.30 -9.79 15.46
C LEU A 73 2.12 -8.55 15.12
N LEU A 74 3.45 -8.62 15.25
CA LEU A 74 4.35 -7.53 14.88
C LEU A 74 4.29 -7.21 13.37
N VAL A 75 4.27 -8.24 12.52
CA VAL A 75 4.13 -8.12 11.07
C VAL A 75 2.79 -7.47 10.71
N ALA A 76 1.71 -7.78 11.44
CA ALA A 76 0.43 -7.09 11.28
C ALA A 76 0.48 -5.60 11.65
N VAL A 77 1.25 -5.23 12.69
CA VAL A 77 1.51 -3.82 13.06
C VAL A 77 2.30 -3.09 11.97
N PHE A 78 3.33 -3.74 11.41
CA PHE A 78 4.07 -3.18 10.29
C PHE A 78 3.17 -2.98 9.06
N LEU A 79 2.36 -3.98 8.71
CA LEU A 79 1.38 -3.88 7.63
C LEU A 79 0.41 -2.70 7.85
N HIS A 80 -0.14 -2.54 9.06
CA HIS A 80 -1.02 -1.41 9.39
C HIS A 80 -0.32 -0.06 9.22
N THR A 81 0.91 0.04 9.70
CA THR A 81 1.71 1.27 9.64
C THR A 81 2.05 1.60 8.19
N GLU A 82 2.46 0.62 7.41
CA GLU A 82 2.79 0.76 6.01
C GLU A 82 1.56 1.12 5.17
N ALA A 83 0.40 0.51 5.44
CA ALA A 83 -0.86 0.84 4.77
C ALA A 83 -1.25 2.31 4.98
N ARG A 84 -1.07 2.85 6.20
CA ARG A 84 -1.28 4.28 6.46
C ARG A 84 -0.33 5.14 5.64
N ARG A 85 0.97 4.83 5.65
CA ARG A 85 2.00 5.55 4.88
C ARG A 85 1.76 5.46 3.37
N TYR A 86 1.25 4.33 2.88
CA TYR A 86 0.99 4.09 1.47
C TYR A 86 -0.05 5.05 0.91
N ARG A 87 -1.06 5.44 1.72
CA ARG A 87 -2.05 6.46 1.31
C ARG A 87 -1.40 7.81 1.02
N PHE A 88 -0.43 8.22 1.83
CA PHE A 88 0.32 9.46 1.63
C PHE A 88 1.28 9.36 0.44
N PHE A 89 1.93 8.21 0.25
CA PHE A 89 2.77 7.98 -0.93
C PHE A 89 1.95 8.05 -2.23
N ASP A 90 0.77 7.41 -2.27
CA ASP A 90 -0.08 7.42 -3.46
C ASP A 90 -0.52 8.84 -3.83
N PHE A 91 -0.80 9.68 -2.83
CA PHE A 91 -1.12 11.09 -3.00
C PHE A 91 -0.03 11.89 -3.74
N TRP A 92 1.22 11.83 -3.28
CA TRP A 92 2.33 12.54 -3.94
C TRP A 92 2.64 11.97 -5.33
N ARG A 93 2.57 10.64 -5.46
CA ARG A 93 2.80 9.94 -6.74
C ARG A 93 1.78 10.36 -7.80
N VAL A 94 0.51 10.52 -7.42
CA VAL A 94 -0.56 10.91 -8.36
C VAL A 94 -0.33 12.34 -8.88
N ARG A 95 0.08 13.28 -8.03
CA ARG A 95 0.40 14.65 -8.46
C ARG A 95 1.57 14.70 -9.43
N ALA A 96 2.65 14.00 -9.11
CA ALA A 96 3.80 13.87 -10.01
C ALA A 96 3.36 13.29 -11.36
N HIS A 97 2.52 12.26 -11.35
CA HIS A 97 2.02 11.62 -12.56
C HIS A 97 1.12 12.54 -13.41
N ILE A 98 0.33 13.41 -12.79
CA ILE A 98 -0.44 14.43 -13.52
C ILE A 98 0.51 15.42 -14.20
N LEU A 99 1.57 15.88 -13.53
CA LEU A 99 2.57 16.75 -14.14
C LEU A 99 3.32 16.04 -15.28
N GLU A 100 3.71 14.78 -15.11
CA GLU A 100 4.34 13.95 -16.16
C GLU A 100 3.48 13.89 -17.41
N THR A 101 2.19 13.59 -17.25
CA THR A 101 1.31 13.29 -18.37
C THR A 101 0.67 14.53 -18.99
N GLN A 102 0.31 15.52 -18.18
CA GLN A 102 -0.45 16.69 -18.63
C GLN A 102 0.42 17.92 -18.88
N PHE A 103 1.53 18.07 -18.16
CA PHE A 103 2.46 19.18 -18.35
C PHE A 103 3.63 18.78 -19.25
N PHE A 104 4.40 17.74 -18.89
CA PHE A 104 5.55 17.31 -19.69
C PHE A 104 5.15 16.56 -20.96
N GLY A 105 4.11 15.71 -20.92
CA GLY A 105 3.65 14.93 -22.06
C GLY A 105 3.41 15.75 -23.34
N PRO A 106 2.58 16.82 -23.31
CA PRO A 106 2.36 17.68 -24.47
C PRO A 106 3.61 18.43 -24.94
N ILE A 107 4.48 18.86 -24.01
CA ILE A 107 5.76 19.51 -24.34
C ILE A 107 6.65 18.54 -25.12
N LEU A 108 6.76 17.28 -24.69
CA LEU A 108 7.53 16.23 -25.37
C LEU A 108 6.98 15.93 -26.78
N GLN A 109 5.70 16.18 -27.02
CA GLN A 109 5.07 16.07 -28.35
C GLN A 109 5.23 17.34 -29.21
N GLY A 110 5.97 18.35 -28.74
CA GLY A 110 6.15 19.62 -29.46
C GLY A 110 4.91 20.51 -29.47
N ARG A 111 3.87 20.17 -28.68
CA ARG A 111 2.63 20.96 -28.60
C ARG A 111 2.73 22.11 -27.60
N GLY A 112 3.84 22.22 -26.86
CA GLY A 112 3.97 23.17 -25.75
C GLY A 112 3.04 22.83 -24.58
N VAL A 113 2.81 23.78 -23.67
CA VAL A 113 1.93 23.54 -22.53
C VAL A 113 0.47 23.65 -22.97
N GLN A 114 -0.33 22.65 -22.61
CA GLN A 114 -1.73 22.54 -22.97
C GLN A 114 -2.59 22.57 -21.69
N VAL A 115 -3.50 23.54 -21.57
CA VAL A 115 -4.41 23.68 -20.40
C VAL A 115 -5.87 23.42 -20.73
N GLY A 116 -6.19 23.11 -22.00
CA GLY A 116 -7.57 22.98 -22.48
C GLY A 116 -8.40 21.86 -21.82
N ASN A 117 -7.76 20.91 -21.14
CA ASN A 117 -8.45 19.86 -20.38
C ASN A 117 -8.58 20.17 -18.87
N GLY A 118 -8.12 21.33 -18.41
CA GLY A 118 -8.27 21.81 -17.03
C GLY A 118 -7.43 21.09 -15.98
N TRP A 119 -6.36 20.36 -16.37
CA TRP A 119 -5.51 19.63 -15.42
C TRP A 119 -4.94 20.54 -14.30
N ASN A 120 -4.61 21.79 -14.64
CA ASN A 120 -4.07 22.79 -13.74
C ASN A 120 -5.10 23.21 -12.68
N THR A 121 -6.37 23.35 -13.06
CA THR A 121 -7.47 23.63 -12.12
C THR A 121 -7.72 22.45 -11.19
N ILE A 122 -7.73 21.22 -11.72
CA ILE A 122 -7.88 20.00 -10.92
C ILE A 122 -6.74 19.88 -9.90
N LEU A 123 -5.51 20.14 -10.33
CA LEU A 123 -4.34 20.11 -9.46
C LEU A 123 -4.40 21.23 -8.40
N HIS A 124 -4.82 22.44 -8.77
CA HIS A 124 -5.05 23.55 -7.84
C HIS A 124 -6.06 23.20 -6.76
N GLU A 125 -7.21 22.64 -7.12
CA GLU A 125 -8.23 22.19 -6.17
C GLU A 125 -7.69 21.14 -5.19
N ASP A 126 -6.86 20.21 -5.68
CA ASP A 126 -6.21 19.20 -4.84
C ASP A 126 -5.16 19.81 -3.91
N TYR A 127 -4.42 20.85 -4.33
CA TYR A 127 -3.52 21.61 -3.45
C TYR A 127 -4.28 22.38 -2.35
N GLN A 128 -5.44 22.97 -2.67
CA GLN A 128 -6.26 23.67 -1.68
C GLN A 128 -6.94 22.71 -0.72
N ARG A 129 -7.41 21.56 -1.20
CA ARG A 129 -8.12 20.56 -0.41
C ARG A 129 -7.51 19.17 -0.63
N PRO A 130 -6.33 18.88 -0.04
CA PRO A 130 -5.67 17.59 -0.17
C PRO A 130 -6.58 16.42 0.18
N ARG A 131 -6.71 15.44 -0.72
CA ARG A 131 -7.50 14.22 -0.48
C ARG A 131 -6.65 12.96 -0.61
N LEU A 132 -6.89 12.00 0.28
CA LEU A 132 -6.31 10.67 0.14
C LEU A 132 -7.12 9.87 -0.88
N HIS A 133 -6.55 9.65 -2.06
CA HIS A 133 -7.21 8.98 -3.20
C HIS A 133 -7.49 7.48 -3.00
N ILE A 134 -6.89 6.87 -1.97
CA ILE A 134 -7.09 5.47 -1.62
C ILE A 134 -7.58 5.31 -0.17
N THR A 135 -8.57 4.44 0.01
CA THR A 135 -9.08 4.12 1.36
C THR A 135 -8.06 3.35 2.17
N TYR A 136 -8.24 3.36 3.48
CA TYR A 136 -7.41 2.54 4.36
C TYR A 136 -7.55 1.03 4.10
N PRO A 137 -8.76 0.44 4.00
CA PRO A 137 -8.91 -0.97 3.68
C PRO A 137 -8.29 -1.35 2.32
N ASP A 138 -8.43 -0.51 1.29
CA ASP A 138 -7.85 -0.79 -0.02
C ASP A 138 -6.32 -0.72 0.00
N ALA A 139 -5.75 0.23 0.74
CA ALA A 139 -4.31 0.31 0.95
C ALA A 139 -3.79 -0.93 1.69
N LEU A 140 -4.48 -1.32 2.77
CA LEU A 140 -4.15 -2.49 3.58
C LEU A 140 -4.18 -3.78 2.75
N GLY A 141 -5.27 -4.01 2.01
CA GLY A 141 -5.41 -5.17 1.14
C GLY A 141 -4.38 -5.21 0.00
N ARG A 142 -4.03 -4.06 -0.59
CA ARG A 142 -3.02 -3.98 -1.65
C ARG A 142 -1.62 -4.35 -1.14
N ARG A 143 -1.22 -3.84 0.04
CA ARG A 143 0.08 -4.18 0.66
C ARG A 143 0.11 -5.61 1.17
N LEU A 144 -1.02 -6.10 1.69
CA LEU A 144 -1.17 -7.50 2.05
C LEU A 144 -0.92 -8.42 0.85
N ARG A 145 -1.63 -8.23 -0.27
CA ARG A 145 -1.49 -9.12 -1.44
C ARG A 145 -0.12 -9.07 -2.11
N ARG A 146 0.53 -7.92 -2.13
CA ARG A 146 1.80 -7.74 -2.85
C ARG A 146 3.03 -8.13 -2.02
N ASN A 147 2.99 -7.90 -0.70
CA ASN A 147 4.16 -8.02 0.15
C ASN A 147 3.92 -8.95 1.35
N TYR A 148 2.99 -8.56 2.24
CA TYR A 148 2.87 -9.20 3.56
C TYR A 148 2.22 -10.59 3.55
N GLY A 149 1.41 -10.90 2.53
CA GLY A 149 0.76 -12.20 2.38
C GLY A 149 1.76 -13.35 2.31
N TRP A 150 2.89 -13.13 1.64
CA TRP A 150 3.98 -14.10 1.58
C TRP A 150 4.66 -14.31 2.93
N ILE A 151 4.88 -13.22 3.69
CA ILE A 151 5.46 -13.29 5.04
C ILE A 151 4.54 -14.11 5.96
N PHE A 152 3.23 -13.81 5.96
CA PHE A 152 2.26 -14.57 6.73
C PHE A 152 2.16 -16.04 6.29
N ALA A 153 2.20 -16.32 4.99
CA ALA A 153 2.13 -17.69 4.47
C ALA A 153 3.35 -18.52 4.92
N ILE A 154 4.57 -17.97 4.78
CA ILE A 154 5.81 -18.63 5.21
C ILE A 154 5.78 -18.86 6.72
N GLN A 155 5.37 -17.86 7.50
CA GLN A 155 5.27 -17.97 8.94
C GLN A 155 4.24 -19.03 9.38
N ALA A 156 3.08 -19.08 8.75
CA ALA A 156 2.04 -20.08 9.03
C ALA A 156 2.53 -21.49 8.69
N ALA A 157 3.14 -21.66 7.53
CA ALA A 157 3.73 -22.94 7.12
C ALA A 157 4.83 -23.39 8.09
N ALA A 158 5.69 -22.47 8.52
CA ALA A 158 6.74 -22.75 9.48
C ALA A 158 6.19 -23.12 10.86
N TYR A 159 5.15 -22.43 11.34
CA TYR A 159 4.50 -22.74 12.61
C TYR A 159 3.87 -24.13 12.57
N LEU A 160 3.11 -24.45 11.51
CA LEU A 160 2.53 -25.78 11.32
C LEU A 160 3.64 -26.84 11.23
N GLY A 161 4.68 -26.61 10.44
CA GLY A 161 5.83 -27.51 10.31
C GLY A 161 6.50 -27.78 11.65
N LYS A 162 6.70 -26.74 12.49
CA LYS A 162 7.27 -26.88 13.83
C LYS A 162 6.43 -27.81 14.70
N LEU A 163 5.11 -27.67 14.69
CA LEU A 163 4.20 -28.52 15.47
C LEU A 163 4.16 -29.96 14.96
N LEU A 164 4.19 -30.15 13.64
CA LEU A 164 4.09 -31.46 12.99
C LEU A 164 5.37 -32.29 13.12
N ILE A 165 6.54 -31.65 13.05
CA ILE A 165 7.84 -32.33 12.90
C ILE A 165 8.59 -32.43 14.24
N HIS A 166 8.47 -31.43 15.11
CA HIS A 166 9.28 -31.34 16.33
C HIS A 166 8.46 -31.52 17.62
N PRO A 167 9.05 -32.16 18.67
CA PRO A 167 10.41 -32.71 18.71
C PRO A 167 10.60 -33.98 17.87
N GLU A 168 9.52 -34.74 17.70
CA GLU A 168 9.40 -35.92 16.83
C GLU A 168 8.11 -35.79 16.00
N PRO A 169 7.93 -36.53 14.90
CA PRO A 169 6.70 -36.44 14.11
C PRO A 169 5.44 -36.72 14.94
N ILE A 170 4.34 -35.99 14.68
CA ILE A 170 3.08 -36.21 15.42
C ILE A 170 2.48 -37.60 15.15
N GLY A 171 2.03 -38.28 16.21
CA GLY A 171 1.31 -39.55 16.11
C GLY A 171 -0.21 -39.44 16.31
N SER A 172 -0.71 -38.32 16.84
CA SER A 172 -2.13 -38.11 17.15
C SER A 172 -2.53 -36.64 17.13
N LEU A 173 -3.84 -36.37 17.05
CA LEU A 173 -4.38 -35.01 17.17
C LEU A 173 -4.18 -34.43 18.58
N ASP A 174 -4.24 -35.26 19.63
CA ASP A 174 -3.96 -34.83 21.00
C ASP A 174 -2.54 -34.27 21.16
N ALA A 175 -1.56 -34.94 20.55
CA ALA A 175 -0.18 -34.48 20.53
C ALA A 175 -0.04 -33.13 19.79
N PHE A 176 -0.80 -32.93 18.71
CA PHE A 176 -0.81 -31.67 17.97
C PHE A 176 -1.37 -30.51 18.82
N TRP A 177 -2.49 -30.72 19.51
CA TRP A 177 -3.05 -29.71 20.41
C TRP A 177 -2.12 -29.42 21.58
N LEU A 178 -1.51 -30.45 22.17
CA LEU A 178 -0.57 -30.27 23.26
C LEU A 178 0.62 -29.40 22.84
N ARG A 179 1.22 -29.67 21.68
CA ARG A 179 2.35 -28.88 21.14
C ARG A 179 2.00 -27.44 20.81
N ALA A 180 0.74 -27.15 20.47
CA ALA A 180 0.27 -25.80 20.21
C ALA A 180 0.00 -25.00 21.50
N THR A 181 0.06 -25.62 22.68
CA THR A 181 -0.21 -24.97 23.97
C THR A 181 0.86 -23.92 24.26
N VAL A 182 0.41 -22.74 24.70
CA VAL A 182 1.29 -21.61 25.04
C VAL A 182 1.00 -21.20 26.48
N GLY A 183 1.89 -21.58 27.39
CA GLY A 183 1.70 -21.33 28.82
C GLY A 183 0.36 -21.90 29.31
N PRO A 184 -0.53 -21.09 29.92
CA PRO A 184 -1.83 -21.55 30.39
C PRO A 184 -2.90 -21.68 29.29
N VAL A 185 -2.60 -21.27 28.04
CA VAL A 185 -3.58 -21.24 26.96
C VAL A 185 -3.59 -22.58 26.21
N PRO A 186 -4.72 -23.32 26.21
CA PRO A 186 -4.83 -24.58 25.49
C PRO A 186 -4.54 -24.43 24.00
N GLY A 187 -3.81 -25.38 23.42
CA GLY A 187 -3.40 -25.29 22.02
C GLY A 187 -4.55 -25.23 21.01
N GLN A 188 -5.73 -25.77 21.34
CA GLN A 188 -6.93 -25.61 20.50
C GLN A 188 -7.31 -24.14 20.34
N LEU A 189 -7.24 -23.35 21.42
CA LEU A 189 -7.53 -21.92 21.39
C LEU A 189 -6.44 -21.14 20.65
N VAL A 190 -5.17 -21.54 20.80
CA VAL A 190 -4.05 -20.94 20.05
C VAL A 190 -4.22 -21.17 18.55
N LEU A 191 -4.54 -22.39 18.14
CA LEU A 191 -4.78 -22.74 16.75
C LEU A 191 -6.02 -22.05 16.18
N LEU A 192 -7.11 -21.97 16.95
CA LEU A 192 -8.31 -21.24 16.55
C LEU A 192 -8.02 -19.76 16.36
N ALA A 193 -7.31 -19.12 17.31
CA ALA A 193 -6.91 -17.72 17.18
C ALA A 193 -6.02 -17.50 15.95
N GLY A 194 -5.06 -18.42 15.71
CA GLY A 194 -4.24 -18.43 14.50
C GLY A 194 -5.07 -18.57 13.22
N LEU A 195 -6.05 -19.46 13.20
CA LEU A 195 -6.95 -19.65 12.07
C LEU A 195 -7.78 -18.39 11.80
N VAL A 196 -8.40 -17.80 12.83
CA VAL A 196 -9.17 -16.56 12.70
C VAL A 196 -8.29 -15.42 12.20
N PHE A 197 -7.07 -15.30 12.74
CA PHE A 197 -6.10 -14.30 12.30
C PHE A 197 -5.79 -14.41 10.80
N HIS A 198 -5.44 -15.61 10.31
CA HIS A 198 -5.10 -15.80 8.90
C HIS A 198 -6.32 -15.72 7.98
N ALA A 199 -7.47 -16.27 8.40
CA ALA A 199 -8.72 -16.17 7.66
C ALA A 199 -9.16 -14.71 7.50
N GLY A 200 -9.02 -13.88 8.55
CA GLY A 200 -9.29 -12.45 8.49
C GLY A 200 -8.46 -11.73 7.41
N TRP A 201 -7.18 -12.06 7.29
CA TRP A 201 -6.32 -11.52 6.23
C TRP A 201 -6.75 -11.97 4.83
N ILE A 202 -7.08 -13.25 4.67
CA ILE A 202 -7.56 -13.78 3.38
C ILE A 202 -8.86 -13.09 2.97
N VAL A 203 -9.83 -12.97 3.88
CA VAL A 203 -11.10 -12.28 3.63
C VAL A 203 -10.84 -10.83 3.24
N LEU A 204 -10.00 -10.10 4.00
CA LEU A 204 -9.62 -8.74 3.66
C LEU A 204 -8.98 -8.64 2.27
N ALA A 205 -8.06 -9.55 1.94
CA ALA A 205 -7.40 -9.61 0.65
C ALA A 205 -8.41 -9.80 -0.50
N ILE A 206 -9.43 -10.65 -0.31
CA ILE A 206 -10.46 -10.93 -1.32
C ILE A 206 -11.44 -9.75 -1.46
N VAL A 207 -11.98 -9.24 -0.34
CA VAL A 207 -12.95 -8.13 -0.35
C VAL A 207 -12.33 -6.90 -1.03
N THR A 208 -11.05 -6.64 -0.78
CA THR A 208 -10.33 -5.48 -1.33
C THR A 208 -9.73 -5.72 -2.74
N LEU A 209 -10.00 -6.88 -3.38
CA LEU A 209 -9.77 -7.05 -4.82
C LEU A 209 -10.88 -6.39 -5.63
N ARG A 210 -12.11 -6.41 -5.11
CA ARG A 210 -13.31 -5.93 -5.79
C ARG A 210 -13.56 -4.42 -5.61
N SER A 211 -12.78 -3.76 -4.75
CA SER A 211 -12.81 -2.31 -4.59
C SER A 211 -11.91 -1.64 -5.63
N GLY A 212 -12.54 -1.10 -6.68
CA GLY A 212 -11.89 -0.19 -7.62
C GLY A 212 -11.37 1.06 -6.91
N ARG A 213 -10.32 1.67 -7.46
CA ARG A 213 -9.81 2.99 -7.03
C ARG A 213 -10.96 4.03 -7.11
N GLY A 214 -11.43 4.51 -5.95
CA GLY A 214 -12.46 5.56 -5.87
C GLY A 214 -13.50 5.42 -4.76
N ARG A 215 -13.63 4.25 -4.10
CA ARG A 215 -14.66 4.02 -3.05
C ARG A 215 -14.46 4.78 -1.72
N GLY A 216 -13.47 5.66 -1.65
CA GLY A 216 -13.05 6.34 -0.42
C GLY A 216 -13.57 7.74 -0.21
N GLN A 217 -14.70 8.09 -0.82
CA GLN A 217 -15.26 9.41 -0.63
C GLN A 217 -16.27 9.42 0.51
N SER A 218 -16.09 10.39 1.41
CA SER A 218 -17.16 10.84 2.31
C SER A 218 -18.34 11.32 1.46
N ARG A 219 -19.55 11.01 1.93
CA ARG A 219 -20.86 11.09 1.27
C ARG A 219 -21.33 12.50 0.85
N THR A 220 -20.44 13.49 0.82
CA THR A 220 -20.75 14.92 0.63
C THR A 220 -20.04 15.58 -0.56
N LEU A 221 -19.30 14.84 -1.39
CA LEU A 221 -18.49 15.40 -2.49
C LEU A 221 -18.70 14.61 -3.82
N PRO A 222 -18.40 15.22 -4.99
CA PRO A 222 -18.74 14.65 -6.30
C PRO A 222 -18.23 13.23 -6.48
N GLU A 223 -19.12 12.35 -6.95
CA GLU A 223 -19.04 10.88 -7.02
C GLU A 223 -17.75 10.31 -7.68
N THR A 224 -17.01 11.14 -8.43
CA THR A 224 -15.77 10.78 -9.13
C THR A 224 -14.57 11.61 -8.67
N ASP A 225 -13.48 10.92 -8.28
CA ASP A 225 -12.18 11.55 -8.00
C ASP A 225 -11.55 12.01 -9.32
N ARG A 226 -11.74 13.30 -9.67
CA ARG A 226 -11.25 13.91 -10.91
C ARG A 226 -9.73 13.84 -11.06
N VAL A 227 -8.98 13.86 -9.95
CA VAL A 227 -7.52 13.72 -9.93
C VAL A 227 -7.15 12.31 -10.39
N LEU A 228 -7.78 11.28 -9.81
CA LEU A 228 -7.58 9.90 -10.23
C LEU A 228 -8.11 9.59 -11.64
N GLU A 229 -9.18 10.25 -12.07
CA GLU A 229 -9.73 10.10 -13.42
C GLU A 229 -8.76 10.66 -14.46
N LEU A 230 -8.26 11.87 -14.22
CA LEU A 230 -7.25 12.52 -15.05
C LEU A 230 -5.97 11.68 -15.12
N ALA A 231 -5.48 11.21 -13.97
CA ALA A 231 -4.32 10.32 -13.91
C ALA A 231 -4.55 8.97 -14.62
N ARG A 232 -5.79 8.47 -14.69
CA ARG A 232 -6.11 7.22 -15.40
C ARG A 232 -6.26 7.39 -16.90
N LYS A 233 -6.85 8.49 -17.37
CA LYS A 233 -6.99 8.78 -18.81
C LYS A 233 -5.65 8.91 -19.52
N ALA A 234 -4.59 9.14 -18.76
CA ALA A 234 -3.24 9.32 -19.25
C ALA A 234 -2.36 8.06 -19.20
N ALA A 235 -2.84 6.97 -18.63
CA ALA A 235 -2.14 5.69 -18.48
C ALA A 235 -2.67 4.65 -19.46
#